data_AF-R8BY09-F1
#
_entry.id   AF-R8BY09-F1
#
_cell.length_a   1.000
_cell.length_b   1.000
_cell.length_c   1.000
_cell.angle_alpha   90.00
_cell.angle_beta   90.00
_cell.angle_gamma   90.00
#
_symmetry.space_group_name_H-M   'P 1'
#
loop_
_entity.id
_entity.type
_entity.pdbx_description
1 polymer ?
#
loop_
_entity_poly.entity_id
_entity_poly.type
_entity_poly.pdbx_seq_one_letter_code
_entity_poly.pdbx_strand_id
1 'polypeptide(L)'
;MTRLRHIDFVGTILFIGATVAFVMAVCFGGILYNWNSGQMIALWIVMGILYIALGVQQVQTIFTNKVDRMFPVEFFTAKYNKEILILFASIAAASTIAFTPLYMIPLYFQFTRSDGALDAGVRLLPLICTMVFFCIANGGIMAATGYYMPWYLFGGILSLVGGVLFFAVVDTDTSTAKIYGYSVFIGIGSGSFIQSSFSVAQAIVEPHNIPNAVGFISLGQVSGLTIALAIVNSVLVNGAQDRLTKILPNLSKDAVQGAIAGVNSMIFDGLSAEKQREVLDAIVKSISDTYGTTIAAGALVIVMSVFMSRQKLFLQAGQAG
;
A
#
# COMPACT_ATOMS: atom_id res chain seq x y z
N MET A 1 28.45 -2.80 -19.63
CA MET A 1 27.93 -4.16 -19.89
C MET A 1 27.99 -5.09 -18.67
N THR A 2 28.95 -4.94 -17.75
CA THR A 2 29.13 -5.85 -16.60
C THR A 2 27.96 -5.87 -15.61
N ARG A 3 27.31 -4.71 -15.32
CA ARG A 3 26.17 -4.65 -14.39
C ARG A 3 24.89 -5.33 -14.89
N LEU A 4 24.68 -5.39 -16.22
CA LEU A 4 23.51 -6.06 -16.80
C LEU A 4 23.57 -7.57 -16.61
N ARG A 5 24.76 -8.15 -16.44
CA ARG A 5 24.95 -9.59 -16.25
C ARG A 5 24.56 -10.08 -14.84
N HIS A 6 24.43 -9.15 -13.89
CA HIS A 6 24.05 -9.42 -12.49
C HIS A 6 22.54 -9.24 -12.23
N ILE A 7 21.73 -9.07 -13.28
CA ILE A 7 20.28 -8.92 -13.15
C ILE A 7 19.63 -10.27 -13.38
N ASP A 8 18.79 -10.69 -12.43
CA ASP A 8 17.90 -11.84 -12.58
C ASP A 8 16.72 -11.51 -13.50
N PHE A 9 16.96 -11.53 -14.82
CA PHE A 9 15.93 -11.21 -15.82
C PHE A 9 14.75 -12.18 -15.77
N VAL A 10 15.01 -13.48 -15.56
CA VAL A 10 13.96 -14.51 -15.53
C VAL A 10 13.07 -14.32 -14.31
N GLY A 11 13.67 -14.16 -13.12
CA GLY A 11 12.93 -13.87 -11.90
C GLY A 11 12.14 -12.57 -12.01
N THR A 12 12.73 -11.53 -12.60
CA THR A 12 12.06 -10.24 -12.84
C THR A 12 10.84 -10.40 -13.75
N ILE A 13 10.96 -11.11 -14.88
CA ILE A 13 9.85 -11.33 -15.81
C ILE A 13 8.74 -12.15 -15.15
N LEU A 14 9.09 -13.22 -14.43
CA LEU A 14 8.12 -14.05 -13.72
C LEU A 14 7.38 -13.23 -12.65
N PHE A 15 8.09 -12.40 -11.90
CA PHE A 15 7.50 -11.56 -10.86
C PHE A 15 6.62 -10.45 -11.42
N ILE A 16 7.06 -9.76 -12.48
CA ILE A 16 6.23 -8.78 -13.18
C ILE A 16 4.99 -9.45 -13.74
N GLY A 17 5.13 -10.60 -14.41
CA GLY A 17 4.01 -11.36 -14.95
C GLY A 17 3.01 -11.78 -13.88
N ALA A 18 3.49 -12.31 -12.74
CA ALA A 18 2.65 -12.70 -11.62
C ALA A 18 1.91 -11.49 -11.01
N THR A 19 2.63 -10.37 -10.83
CA THR A 19 2.06 -9.13 -10.27
C THR A 19 1.04 -8.52 -11.22
N VAL A 20 1.30 -8.49 -12.53
CA VAL A 20 0.36 -8.01 -13.55
C VAL A 20 -0.88 -8.90 -13.59
N ALA A 21 -0.72 -10.23 -13.57
CA ALA A 21 -1.85 -11.15 -13.51
C ALA A 21 -2.71 -10.94 -12.26
N PHE A 22 -2.08 -10.72 -11.09
CA PHE A 22 -2.76 -10.35 -9.86
C PHE A 22 -3.54 -9.04 -10.00
N VAL A 23 -2.90 -7.97 -10.47
CA VAL A 23 -3.53 -6.65 -10.65
C VAL A 23 -4.70 -6.74 -11.62
N MET A 24 -4.55 -7.46 -12.73
CA MET A 24 -5.63 -7.70 -13.70
C MET A 24 -6.78 -8.47 -13.06
N ALA A 25 -6.52 -9.54 -12.32
CA ALA A 25 -7.56 -10.29 -11.62
C ALA A 25 -8.35 -9.38 -10.66
N VAL A 26 -7.66 -8.58 -9.86
CA VAL A 26 -8.33 -7.70 -8.89
C VAL A 26 -9.08 -6.54 -9.56
N CYS A 27 -8.51 -5.92 -10.59
CA CYS A 27 -9.11 -4.74 -11.24
C CYS A 27 -10.24 -5.10 -12.21
N PHE A 28 -10.18 -6.26 -12.88
CA PHE A 28 -11.22 -6.68 -13.82
C PHE A 28 -12.35 -7.42 -13.13
N GLY A 29 -12.10 -8.00 -11.96
CA GLY A 29 -13.09 -8.70 -11.16
C GLY A 29 -14.25 -7.81 -10.73
N GLY A 30 -15.46 -8.30 -10.97
CA GLY A 30 -16.72 -7.65 -10.61
C GLY A 30 -17.18 -6.57 -11.60
N ILE A 31 -16.27 -6.04 -12.40
CA ILE A 31 -16.60 -4.95 -13.34
C ILE A 31 -16.60 -5.45 -14.80
N LEU A 32 -15.42 -5.82 -15.31
CA LEU A 32 -15.26 -6.30 -16.69
C LEU A 32 -15.67 -7.77 -16.80
N TYR A 33 -15.30 -8.57 -15.80
CA TYR A 33 -15.64 -9.99 -15.74
C TYR A 33 -16.28 -10.31 -14.39
N ASN A 34 -17.33 -11.14 -14.40
CA ASN A 34 -17.91 -11.67 -13.16
C ASN A 34 -16.84 -12.48 -12.41
N TRP A 35 -16.81 -12.39 -11.08
CA TRP A 35 -15.83 -13.10 -10.23
C TRP A 35 -15.79 -14.62 -10.49
N ASN A 36 -16.93 -15.22 -10.84
CA ASN A 36 -17.07 -16.65 -11.15
C ASN A 36 -16.84 -17.01 -12.63
N SER A 37 -16.39 -16.08 -13.48
CA SER A 37 -16.15 -16.36 -14.90
C SER A 37 -14.87 -17.19 -15.12
N GLY A 38 -14.84 -17.95 -16.21
CA GLY A 38 -13.65 -18.73 -16.58
C GLY A 38 -12.40 -17.87 -16.78
N GLN A 39 -12.55 -16.63 -17.28
CA GLN A 39 -11.45 -15.68 -17.45
C GLN A 39 -10.82 -15.28 -16.10
N MET A 40 -11.66 -15.01 -15.09
CA MET A 40 -11.19 -14.65 -13.75
C MET A 40 -10.47 -15.81 -13.07
N ILE A 41 -11.06 -17.01 -13.14
CA ILE A 41 -10.43 -18.23 -12.61
C ILE A 41 -9.09 -18.48 -13.31
N ALA A 42 -9.03 -18.31 -14.64
CA ALA A 42 -7.78 -18.44 -15.39
C ALA A 42 -6.71 -17.45 -14.93
N LEU A 43 -7.05 -16.18 -14.69
CA LEU A 43 -6.09 -15.18 -14.17
C LEU A 43 -5.53 -15.57 -12.80
N TRP A 44 -6.37 -16.05 -11.88
CA TRP A 44 -5.92 -16.54 -10.56
C TRP A 44 -5.01 -17.77 -10.67
N ILE A 45 -5.35 -18.70 -11.56
CA ILE A 45 -4.52 -19.90 -11.82
C ILE A 45 -3.17 -19.49 -12.42
N VAL A 46 -3.17 -18.64 -13.45
CA VAL A 46 -1.93 -18.14 -14.09
C VAL A 46 -1.05 -17.41 -13.09
N MET A 47 -1.63 -16.53 -12.26
CA MET A 47 -0.91 -15.86 -11.18
C MET A 47 -0.27 -16.88 -10.22
N GLY A 48 -1.03 -17.90 -9.78
CA GLY A 48 -0.52 -18.95 -8.91
C GLY A 48 0.64 -19.74 -9.55
N ILE A 49 0.49 -20.14 -10.80
CA ILE A 49 1.54 -20.84 -11.56
C ILE A 49 2.80 -19.97 -11.68
N LEU A 50 2.66 -18.68 -12.00
CA LEU A 50 3.81 -17.77 -12.13
C LEU A 50 4.52 -17.55 -10.80
N TYR A 51 3.80 -17.43 -9.68
CA TYR A 51 4.44 -17.34 -8.36
C TYR A 51 5.10 -18.66 -7.94
N ILE A 52 4.51 -19.82 -8.24
CA ILE A 52 5.15 -21.12 -8.00
C ILE A 52 6.41 -21.26 -8.87
N ALA A 53 6.33 -20.91 -10.15
CA ALA A 53 7.47 -20.92 -11.06
C ALA A 53 8.59 -19.98 -10.59
N LEU A 54 8.23 -18.80 -10.10
CA LEU A 54 9.17 -17.87 -9.46
C LEU A 54 9.81 -18.51 -8.24
N GLY A 55 9.03 -19.11 -7.33
CA GLY A 55 9.56 -19.81 -6.16
C GLY A 55 10.54 -20.92 -6.53
N VAL A 56 10.19 -21.77 -7.49
CA VAL A 56 11.06 -22.84 -8.00
C VAL A 56 12.33 -22.25 -8.64
N GLN A 57 12.20 -21.21 -9.46
CA GLN A 57 13.34 -20.56 -10.13
C GLN A 57 14.30 -19.93 -9.12
N GLN A 58 13.79 -19.29 -8.07
CA GLN A 58 14.60 -18.68 -7.00
C GLN A 58 15.28 -19.72 -6.10
N VAL A 59 14.61 -20.84 -5.81
CA VAL A 59 15.18 -21.95 -4.99
C VAL A 59 16.23 -22.74 -5.76
N GLN A 60 15.93 -23.13 -7.00
CA GLN A 60 16.79 -23.96 -7.84
C GLN A 60 17.84 -23.13 -8.60
N THR A 61 17.83 -21.80 -8.45
CA THR A 61 18.75 -20.87 -9.14
C THR A 61 18.79 -21.10 -10.65
N ILE A 62 17.60 -21.29 -11.27
CA ILE A 62 17.50 -21.57 -12.70
C ILE A 62 17.75 -20.26 -13.45
N PHE A 63 18.76 -20.25 -14.34
CA PHE A 63 19.20 -19.05 -15.09
C PHE A 63 19.61 -17.84 -14.22
N THR A 64 19.95 -18.06 -12.94
CA THR A 64 20.46 -17.02 -12.03
C THR A 64 21.53 -17.59 -11.11
N ASN A 65 22.27 -16.73 -10.42
CA ASN A 65 23.23 -17.11 -9.39
C ASN A 65 22.67 -16.83 -8.00
N LYS A 66 23.17 -17.52 -6.96
CA LYS A 66 22.80 -17.25 -5.55
C LYS A 66 23.01 -15.79 -5.13
N VAL A 67 23.99 -15.11 -5.75
CA VAL A 67 24.35 -13.72 -5.43
C VAL A 67 23.49 -12.71 -6.18
N ASP A 68 23.02 -13.05 -7.38
CA ASP A 68 22.37 -12.13 -8.32
C ASP A 68 20.83 -12.29 -8.35
N ARG A 69 20.29 -13.21 -7.56
CA ARG A 69 18.86 -13.52 -7.55
C ARG A 69 18.02 -12.44 -6.88
N MET A 70 16.81 -12.27 -7.40
CA MET A 70 15.89 -11.24 -6.93
C MET A 70 15.40 -11.46 -5.50
N PHE A 71 15.13 -12.72 -5.13
CA PHE A 71 14.75 -13.10 -3.77
C PHE A 71 15.91 -13.87 -3.11
N PRO A 72 16.65 -13.26 -2.17
CA PRO A 72 17.64 -13.98 -1.38
C PRO A 72 16.95 -15.01 -0.47
N VAL A 73 16.78 -16.24 -0.97
CA VAL A 73 16.17 -17.37 -0.24
C VAL A 73 16.94 -17.68 1.06
N GLU A 74 18.19 -17.23 1.19
CA GLU A 74 18.92 -17.27 2.46
C GLU A 74 18.13 -16.57 3.58
N PHE A 75 17.42 -15.48 3.29
CA PHE A 75 16.60 -14.77 4.27
C PHE A 75 15.40 -15.58 4.79
N PHE A 76 15.02 -16.64 4.07
CA PHE A 76 13.97 -17.57 4.48
C PHE A 76 14.52 -18.76 5.28
N THR A 77 15.86 -18.87 5.42
CA THR A 77 16.52 -19.93 6.19
C THR A 77 16.70 -19.49 7.64
N ALA A 78 16.70 -20.44 8.58
CA ALA A 78 16.87 -20.19 10.02
C ALA A 78 18.11 -19.35 10.42
N LYS A 79 19.10 -19.21 9.52
CA LYS A 79 20.30 -18.38 9.71
C LYS A 79 20.00 -16.87 9.70
N TYR A 80 18.99 -16.43 8.96
CA TYR A 80 18.57 -15.03 8.91
C TYR A 80 17.26 -14.89 9.69
N ASN A 81 17.28 -14.04 10.71
CA ASN A 81 16.16 -13.88 11.63
C ASN A 81 14.85 -13.61 10.88
N LYS A 82 13.76 -14.19 11.38
CA LYS A 82 12.34 -13.85 11.08
C LYS A 82 12.08 -12.35 10.89
N GLU A 83 12.92 -11.52 11.49
CA GLU A 83 12.97 -10.08 11.38
C GLU A 83 12.91 -9.56 9.94
N ILE A 84 13.72 -10.07 9.01
CA ILE A 84 13.75 -9.55 7.63
C ILE A 84 12.40 -9.72 6.94
N LEU A 85 11.73 -10.86 7.18
CA LEU A 85 10.39 -11.12 6.64
C LEU A 85 9.33 -10.23 7.29
N ILE A 86 9.44 -9.99 8.60
CA ILE A 86 8.59 -9.06 9.33
C ILE A 86 8.76 -7.64 8.78
N LEU A 87 9.99 -7.20 8.51
CA LEU A 87 10.28 -5.89 7.92
C LEU A 87 9.73 -5.76 6.49
N PHE A 88 9.80 -6.82 5.70
CA PHE A 88 9.20 -6.90 4.36
C PHE A 88 7.67 -6.74 4.40
N ALA A 89 7.00 -7.47 5.29
CA ALA A 89 5.55 -7.34 5.48
C ALA A 89 5.18 -5.95 6.01
N SER A 90 5.98 -5.41 6.93
CA SER A 90 5.75 -4.10 7.53
C SER A 90 5.94 -2.95 6.54
N ILE A 91 6.94 -3.01 5.65
CA ILE A 91 7.11 -1.98 4.60
C ILE A 91 5.99 -2.05 3.57
N ALA A 92 5.54 -3.26 3.20
CA ALA A 92 4.41 -3.43 2.29
C ALA A 92 3.14 -2.81 2.87
N ALA A 93 2.87 -3.06 4.16
CA ALA A 93 1.76 -2.43 4.89
C ALA A 93 1.93 -0.92 5.04
N ALA A 94 3.15 -0.43 5.29
CA ALA A 94 3.45 1.01 5.34
C ALA A 94 3.09 1.70 4.02
N SER A 95 3.43 1.08 2.89
CA SER A 95 3.03 1.56 1.56
C SER A 95 1.51 1.64 1.43
N THR A 96 0.77 0.62 1.86
CA THR A 96 -0.71 0.67 1.88
C THR A 96 -1.21 1.87 2.69
N ILE A 97 -0.71 2.02 3.92
CA ILE A 97 -1.17 3.06 4.85
C ILE A 97 -0.88 4.46 4.33
N ALA A 98 0.29 4.70 3.74
CA ALA A 98 0.69 6.01 3.24
C ALA A 98 0.02 6.38 1.92
N PHE A 99 -0.09 5.42 0.99
CA PHE A 99 -0.53 5.74 -0.37
C PHE A 99 -2.06 5.69 -0.53
N THR A 100 -2.80 4.86 0.22
CA THR A 100 -4.28 4.91 0.18
C THR A 100 -4.84 6.34 0.38
N PRO A 101 -4.53 7.06 1.48
CA PRO A 101 -5.00 8.45 1.65
C PRO A 101 -4.41 9.40 0.61
N LEU A 102 -3.21 9.15 0.11
CA LEU A 102 -2.55 10.00 -0.88
C LEU A 102 -3.33 10.04 -2.21
N TYR A 103 -4.02 8.95 -2.57
CA TYR A 103 -4.93 8.91 -3.72
C TYR A 103 -6.37 9.27 -3.35
N MET A 104 -6.87 8.82 -2.20
CA MET A 104 -8.29 8.95 -1.84
C MET A 104 -8.67 10.33 -1.30
N ILE A 105 -7.77 11.05 -0.60
CA ILE A 105 -8.05 12.39 -0.09
C ILE A 105 -8.28 13.39 -1.23
N PRO A 106 -7.37 13.50 -2.24
CA PRO A 106 -7.60 14.36 -3.40
C PRO A 106 -8.92 14.04 -4.08
N LEU A 107 -9.19 12.75 -4.29
CA LEU A 107 -10.39 12.28 -4.98
C LEU A 107 -11.66 12.68 -4.21
N TYR A 108 -11.66 12.52 -2.88
CA TYR A 108 -12.76 12.97 -2.02
C TYR A 108 -13.03 14.47 -2.17
N PHE A 109 -11.99 15.32 -2.15
CA PHE A 109 -12.15 16.76 -2.27
C PHE A 109 -12.55 17.20 -3.69
N GLN A 110 -12.06 16.50 -4.72
CA GLN A 110 -12.51 16.71 -6.10
C GLN A 110 -14.02 16.46 -6.24
N PHE A 111 -14.54 15.38 -5.66
CA PHE A 111 -15.98 15.08 -5.73
C PHE A 111 -16.84 15.98 -4.84
N THR A 112 -16.41 16.29 -3.61
CA THR A 112 -17.24 17.02 -2.64
C THR A 112 -17.14 18.53 -2.74
N ARG A 113 -16.00 19.07 -3.20
CA ARG A 113 -15.70 20.51 -3.22
C ARG A 113 -15.37 21.04 -4.60
N SER A 114 -15.31 20.18 -5.62
CA SER A 114 -14.83 20.53 -6.96
C SER A 114 -13.43 21.16 -6.93
N ASP A 115 -12.61 20.74 -5.96
CA ASP A 115 -11.25 21.24 -5.76
C ASP A 115 -10.40 20.91 -7.01
N GLY A 116 -9.62 21.88 -7.48
CA GLY A 116 -8.69 21.68 -8.59
C GLY A 116 -7.44 20.89 -8.19
N ALA A 117 -6.54 20.65 -9.15
CA ALA A 117 -5.27 19.95 -8.89
C ALA A 117 -4.39 20.68 -7.85
N LEU A 118 -4.41 22.02 -7.83
CA LEU A 118 -3.65 22.82 -6.87
C LEU A 118 -4.20 22.64 -5.44
N ASP A 119 -5.51 22.74 -5.28
CA ASP A 119 -6.17 22.59 -3.97
C ASP A 119 -6.00 21.18 -3.42
N ALA A 120 -6.10 20.15 -4.27
CA ALA A 120 -5.80 18.78 -3.92
C ALA A 120 -4.39 18.60 -3.32
N GLY A 121 -3.38 19.28 -3.90
CA GLY A 121 -2.02 19.30 -3.37
C GLY A 121 -1.94 19.95 -1.98
N VAL A 122 -2.62 21.08 -1.78
CA VAL A 122 -2.68 21.77 -0.47
C VAL A 122 -3.36 20.88 0.57
N ARG A 123 -4.41 20.14 0.19
CA ARG A 123 -5.16 19.24 1.08
C ARG A 123 -4.34 18.05 1.57
N LEU A 124 -3.27 17.67 0.85
CA LEU A 124 -2.33 16.62 1.25
C LEU A 124 -1.23 17.10 2.20
N LEU A 125 -1.01 18.41 2.35
CA LEU A 125 0.08 18.95 3.18
C LEU A 125 0.07 18.42 4.62
N PRO A 126 -1.08 18.34 5.34
CA PRO A 126 -1.08 17.82 6.71
C PRO A 126 -0.56 16.37 6.81
N LEU A 127 -0.94 15.52 5.84
CA LEU A 127 -0.46 14.14 5.75
C LEU A 127 1.06 14.10 5.51
N ILE A 128 1.52 14.79 4.46
CA ILE A 128 2.91 14.72 4.02
C ILE A 128 3.85 15.36 5.05
N CYS A 129 3.50 16.52 5.60
CA CYS A 129 4.34 17.22 6.57
C CYS A 129 4.53 16.39 7.84
N THR A 130 3.45 15.80 8.37
CA THR A 130 3.54 14.96 9.58
C THR A 130 4.27 13.65 9.31
N MET A 131 4.03 13.03 8.15
CA MET A 131 4.75 11.83 7.72
C MET A 131 6.25 12.08 7.61
N VAL A 132 6.67 13.16 6.95
CA VAL A 132 8.08 13.52 6.79
C VAL A 132 8.72 13.83 8.14
N PHE A 133 8.04 14.61 8.99
CA PHE A 133 8.55 14.95 10.32
C PHE A 133 8.78 13.70 11.19
N PHE A 134 7.81 12.79 11.25
CA PHE A 134 7.94 11.56 12.05
C PHE A 134 8.92 10.56 11.44
N CYS A 135 9.10 10.55 10.12
CA CYS A 135 10.14 9.77 9.45
C CYS A 135 11.54 10.23 9.87
N ILE A 136 11.79 11.55 9.88
CA ILE A 136 13.06 12.12 10.34
C ILE A 136 13.25 11.87 11.84
N ALA A 137 12.20 12.08 12.65
CA ALA A 137 12.25 11.86 14.09
C ALA A 137 12.55 10.39 14.43
N ASN A 138 11.92 9.45 13.72
CA ASN A 138 12.22 8.02 13.85
C ASN A 138 13.71 7.75 13.55
N GLY A 139 14.23 8.24 12.43
CA GLY A 139 15.63 8.04 12.06
C GLY A 139 16.61 8.52 13.13
N GLY A 140 16.40 9.74 13.65
CA GLY A 140 17.26 10.32 14.69
C GLY A 140 17.15 9.60 16.04
N ILE A 141 15.93 9.35 16.52
CA ILE A 141 15.70 8.72 17.83
C ILE A 141 16.09 7.24 17.80
N MET A 142 15.83 6.53 16.71
CA MET A 142 16.24 5.13 16.56
C MET A 142 17.77 5.00 16.54
N ALA A 143 18.48 5.94 15.89
CA ALA A 143 19.95 5.97 15.93
C ALA A 143 20.50 6.20 17.35
N ALA A 144 19.82 7.02 18.16
CA ALA A 144 20.23 7.29 19.55
C ALA A 144 19.84 6.18 20.54
N THR A 145 18.65 5.59 20.40
CA THR A 145 18.08 4.64 21.38
C THR A 145 18.35 3.18 21.03
N GLY A 146 18.52 2.88 19.74
CA GLY A 146 18.69 1.53 19.21
C GLY A 146 17.40 0.70 19.15
N TYR A 147 16.25 1.21 19.62
CA TYR A 147 14.99 0.46 19.64
C TYR A 147 14.10 0.84 18.46
N TYR A 148 13.71 -0.15 17.66
CA TYR A 148 12.82 0.03 16.50
C TYR A 148 11.41 -0.51 16.74
N MET A 149 11.25 -1.63 17.47
CA MET A 149 9.94 -2.24 17.76
C MET A 149 8.88 -1.24 18.28
N PRO A 150 9.18 -0.31 19.22
CA PRO A 150 8.18 0.65 19.70
C PRO A 150 7.63 1.56 18.60
N TRP A 151 8.44 1.90 17.59
CA TRP A 151 8.03 2.76 16.47
C TRP A 151 7.03 2.06 15.55
N TYR A 152 7.22 0.77 15.29
CA TYR A 152 6.26 -0.02 14.50
C TYR A 152 4.94 -0.20 15.26
N LEU A 153 4.99 -0.48 16.56
CA LEU A 153 3.78 -0.62 17.37
C LEU A 153 3.01 0.71 17.46
N PHE A 154 3.69 1.80 17.80
CA PHE A 154 3.11 3.14 17.87
C PHE A 154 2.53 3.57 16.52
N GLY A 155 3.32 3.43 15.45
CA GLY A 155 2.91 3.79 14.11
C GLY A 155 1.72 2.95 13.61
N GLY A 156 1.73 1.64 13.88
CA GLY A 156 0.63 0.73 13.54
C GLY A 156 -0.68 1.09 14.26
N ILE A 157 -0.63 1.41 15.55
CA ILE A 157 -1.80 1.85 16.33
C ILE A 157 -2.38 3.13 15.76
N LEU A 158 -1.55 4.16 15.52
CA LEU A 158 -2.05 5.44 14.98
C LEU A 158 -2.58 5.30 13.55
N SER A 159 -1.94 4.46 12.73
CA SER A 159 -2.41 4.15 11.39
C SER A 159 -3.78 3.45 11.41
N LEU A 160 -3.97 2.50 12.33
CA LEU A 160 -5.24 1.81 12.52
C LEU A 160 -6.32 2.79 12.98
N VAL A 161 -6.03 3.64 13.98
CA VAL A 161 -6.97 4.66 14.46
C VAL A 161 -7.34 5.63 13.32
N GLY A 162 -6.35 6.12 12.57
CA GLY A 162 -6.59 6.98 11.41
C GLY A 162 -7.46 6.30 10.35
N GLY A 163 -7.16 5.04 10.00
CA GLY A 163 -7.95 4.25 9.06
C GLY A 163 -9.40 4.03 9.53
N VAL A 164 -9.62 3.74 10.82
CA VAL A 164 -10.97 3.59 11.40
C VAL A 164 -11.73 4.92 11.36
N LEU A 165 -11.09 6.05 11.67
CA LEU A 165 -11.71 7.36 11.61
C LEU A 165 -12.15 7.71 10.19
N PHE A 166 -11.31 7.43 9.19
CA PHE A 166 -11.69 7.61 7.79
C PHE A 166 -12.82 6.67 7.37
N PHE A 167 -12.76 5.39 7.74
CA PHE A 167 -13.77 4.40 7.35
C PHE A 167 -15.16 4.66 7.99
N ALA A 168 -15.19 5.05 9.27
CA ALA A 168 -16.41 5.13 10.04
C ALA A 168 -17.09 6.50 10.01
N VAL A 169 -16.32 7.59 9.84
CA VAL A 169 -16.80 8.96 10.08
C VAL A 169 -16.83 9.83 8.82
N VAL A 170 -16.21 9.39 7.72
CA VAL A 170 -16.19 10.19 6.49
C VAL A 170 -17.51 10.06 5.74
N ASP A 171 -18.17 11.19 5.66
CA ASP A 171 -19.38 11.47 4.90
C ASP A 171 -19.17 12.72 4.02
N THR A 172 -20.09 13.00 3.12
CA THR A 172 -20.07 14.13 2.19
C THR A 172 -19.99 15.47 2.90
N ASP A 173 -20.65 15.59 4.05
CA ASP A 173 -20.69 16.80 4.87
C ASP A 173 -19.55 16.90 5.90
N THR A 174 -18.55 16.02 5.83
CA THR A 174 -17.43 16.04 6.77
C THR A 174 -16.64 17.34 6.66
N SER A 175 -16.49 18.03 7.79
CA SER A 175 -15.68 19.24 7.86
C SER A 175 -14.22 18.97 7.47
N THR A 176 -13.63 19.85 6.66
CA THR A 176 -12.24 19.75 6.22
C THR A 176 -11.25 19.60 7.38
N ALA A 177 -11.51 20.26 8.52
CA ALA A 177 -10.68 20.16 9.72
C ALA A 177 -10.61 18.72 10.29
N LYS A 178 -11.71 17.97 10.26
CA LYS A 178 -11.73 16.56 10.68
C LYS A 178 -10.88 15.70 9.76
N ILE A 179 -11.00 15.90 8.45
CA ILE A 179 -10.20 15.18 7.45
C ILE A 179 -8.71 15.44 7.68
N TYR A 180 -8.31 16.70 7.88
CA TYR A 180 -6.93 17.04 8.21
C TYR A 180 -6.47 16.39 9.53
N GLY A 181 -7.30 16.38 10.56
CA GLY A 181 -7.00 15.68 11.82
C GLY A 181 -6.76 14.18 11.61
N TYR A 182 -7.60 13.52 10.82
CA TYR A 182 -7.46 12.10 10.51
C TYR A 182 -6.22 11.83 9.64
N SER A 183 -5.93 12.70 8.67
CA SER A 183 -4.72 12.65 7.85
C SER A 183 -3.46 12.74 8.71
N VAL A 184 -3.47 13.57 9.75
CA VAL A 184 -2.35 13.67 10.70
C VAL A 184 -2.13 12.34 11.43
N PHE A 185 -3.18 11.66 11.89
CA PHE A 185 -3.02 10.33 12.52
C PHE A 185 -2.37 9.32 11.59
N ILE A 186 -2.81 9.26 10.33
CA ILE A 186 -2.20 8.36 9.33
C ILE A 186 -0.77 8.80 9.01
N GLY A 187 -0.50 10.11 8.86
CA GLY A 187 0.83 10.64 8.57
C GLY A 187 1.83 10.33 9.68
N ILE A 188 1.46 10.56 10.94
CA ILE A 188 2.28 10.16 12.09
C ILE A 188 2.49 8.64 12.09
N GLY A 189 1.41 7.88 11.85
CA GLY A 189 1.42 6.44 11.79
C GLY A 189 2.42 5.88 10.78
N SER A 190 2.24 6.19 9.49
CA SER A 190 3.12 5.74 8.41
C SER A 190 4.53 6.30 8.54
N GLY A 191 4.66 7.59 8.88
CA GLY A 191 5.96 8.26 9.04
C GLY A 191 6.83 7.60 10.11
N SER A 192 6.22 7.03 11.15
CA SER A 192 6.94 6.38 12.25
C SER A 192 7.73 5.14 11.83
N PHE A 193 7.41 4.47 10.71
CA PHE A 193 8.06 3.20 10.34
C PHE A 193 8.32 2.98 8.84
N ILE A 194 7.81 3.84 7.95
CA ILE A 194 7.92 3.63 6.49
C ILE A 194 9.36 3.59 5.98
N GLN A 195 10.31 4.31 6.58
CA GLN A 195 11.72 4.22 6.19
C GLN A 195 12.57 3.38 7.14
N SER A 196 12.04 3.00 8.30
CA SER A 196 12.77 2.24 9.32
C SER A 196 13.15 0.85 8.81
N SER A 197 12.32 0.23 7.96
CA SER A 197 12.60 -1.11 7.44
C SER A 197 13.90 -1.18 6.66
N PHE A 198 14.24 -0.13 5.89
CA PHE A 198 15.52 -0.04 5.20
C PHE A 198 16.70 0.07 6.16
N SER A 199 16.57 0.92 7.17
CA SER A 199 17.65 1.17 8.14
C SER A 199 17.90 -0.04 9.02
N VAL A 200 16.82 -0.69 9.50
CA VAL A 200 16.90 -1.90 10.33
C VAL A 200 17.45 -3.07 9.51
N ALA A 201 16.96 -3.27 8.27
CA ALA A 201 17.45 -4.35 7.42
C ALA A 201 18.96 -4.23 7.14
N GLN A 202 19.46 -3.00 6.92
CA GLN A 202 20.89 -2.75 6.74
C GLN A 202 21.71 -3.03 8.01
N ALA A 203 21.13 -2.82 9.19
CA ALA A 203 21.82 -3.00 10.46
C ALA A 203 21.93 -4.46 10.92
N ILE A 204 21.00 -5.33 10.49
CA ILE A 204 20.96 -6.74 10.91
C ILE A 204 21.69 -7.71 9.97
N VAL A 205 21.98 -7.29 8.74
CA VAL A 205 22.69 -8.13 7.77
C VAL A 205 24.19 -7.84 7.76
N GLU A 206 24.98 -8.83 7.36
CA GLU A 206 26.41 -8.65 7.14
C GLU A 206 26.66 -7.62 6.01
N PRO A 207 27.75 -6.83 6.05
CA PRO A 207 27.98 -5.72 5.10
C PRO A 207 27.89 -6.12 3.61
N HIS A 208 28.28 -7.35 3.28
CA HIS A 208 28.22 -7.86 1.91
C HIS A 208 26.79 -8.17 1.42
N ASN A 209 25.83 -8.34 2.32
CA ASN A 209 24.41 -8.61 2.03
C ASN A 209 23.51 -7.37 2.11
N ILE A 210 24.05 -6.21 2.48
CA ILE A 210 23.31 -4.94 2.51
C ILE A 210 22.57 -4.67 1.19
N PRO A 211 23.18 -4.79 0.00
CA PRO A 211 22.47 -4.57 -1.26
C PRO A 211 21.27 -5.49 -1.46
N ASN A 212 21.40 -6.77 -1.07
CA ASN A 212 20.33 -7.76 -1.18
C ASN A 212 19.19 -7.47 -0.19
N ALA A 213 19.51 -7.03 1.02
CA ALA A 213 18.51 -6.62 2.01
C ALA A 213 17.73 -5.39 1.55
N VAL A 214 18.42 -4.37 1.04
CA VAL A 214 17.77 -3.17 0.48
C VAL A 214 16.89 -3.54 -0.70
N GLY A 215 17.38 -4.35 -1.65
CA GLY A 215 16.60 -4.84 -2.78
C GLY A 215 15.34 -5.58 -2.34
N PHE A 216 15.45 -6.47 -1.35
CA PHE A 216 14.32 -7.21 -0.81
C PHE A 216 13.26 -6.29 -0.15
N ILE A 217 13.69 -5.32 0.67
CA ILE A 217 12.77 -4.33 1.27
C ILE A 217 12.13 -3.44 0.20
N SER A 218 12.88 -3.02 -0.82
CA SER A 218 12.34 -2.26 -1.96
C SER A 218 11.27 -3.06 -2.72
N LEU A 219 11.49 -4.36 -2.94
CA LEU A 219 10.47 -5.23 -3.53
C LEU A 219 9.20 -5.25 -2.67
N GLY A 220 9.33 -5.36 -1.35
CA GLY A 220 8.19 -5.28 -0.43
C GLY A 220 7.44 -3.96 -0.52
N GLN A 221 8.16 -2.85 -0.59
CA GLN A 221 7.58 -1.50 -0.71
C GLN A 221 6.77 -1.35 -2.00
N VAL A 222 7.35 -1.71 -3.15
CA VAL A 222 6.72 -1.56 -4.48
C VAL A 222 5.58 -2.57 -4.65
N SER A 223 5.75 -3.81 -4.18
CA SER A 223 4.69 -4.83 -4.21
C SER A 223 3.51 -4.41 -3.35
N GLY A 224 3.78 -3.96 -2.11
CA GLY A 224 2.75 -3.49 -1.19
C GLY A 224 1.98 -2.31 -1.75
N LEU A 225 2.67 -1.35 -2.37
CA LEU A 225 2.02 -0.23 -3.07
C LEU A 225 1.12 -0.71 -4.22
N THR A 226 1.66 -1.56 -5.10
CA THR A 226 0.96 -2.04 -6.30
C THR A 226 -0.29 -2.84 -5.94
N ILE A 227 -0.15 -3.78 -5.00
CA ILE A 227 -1.25 -4.63 -4.52
C ILE A 227 -2.30 -3.78 -3.80
N ALA A 228 -1.87 -2.88 -2.93
CA ALA A 228 -2.77 -2.01 -2.18
C ALA A 228 -3.62 -1.14 -3.11
N LEU A 229 -3.00 -0.45 -4.07
CA LEU A 229 -3.73 0.42 -4.99
C LEU A 229 -4.66 -0.36 -5.91
N ALA A 230 -4.28 -1.56 -6.35
CA ALA A 230 -5.18 -2.42 -7.11
C ALA A 230 -6.44 -2.78 -6.30
N ILE A 231 -6.27 -3.15 -5.02
CA ILE A 231 -7.40 -3.46 -4.13
C ILE A 231 -8.23 -2.21 -3.83
N VAL A 232 -7.61 -1.10 -3.46
CA VAL A 232 -8.26 0.19 -3.17
C VAL A 232 -9.10 0.64 -4.36
N ASN A 233 -8.53 0.60 -5.56
CA ASN A 233 -9.23 0.97 -6.79
C ASN A 233 -10.39 0.01 -7.09
N SER A 234 -10.17 -1.30 -6.94
CA SER A 234 -11.23 -2.29 -7.14
C SER A 234 -12.39 -2.12 -6.15
N VAL A 235 -12.10 -1.86 -4.87
CA VAL A 235 -13.11 -1.56 -3.84
C VAL A 235 -13.89 -0.30 -4.18
N LEU A 236 -13.19 0.77 -4.57
CA LEU A 236 -13.82 2.03 -4.96
C LEU A 236 -14.77 1.84 -6.15
N VAL A 237 -14.29 1.23 -7.23
CA VAL A 237 -15.07 1.14 -8.47
C VAL A 237 -16.21 0.13 -8.35
N ASN A 238 -15.99 -1.04 -7.74
CA ASN A 238 -17.07 -2.00 -7.50
C ASN A 238 -18.11 -1.43 -6.53
N GLY A 239 -17.68 -0.80 -5.42
CA GLY A 239 -18.59 -0.19 -4.45
C GLY A 239 -19.41 0.93 -5.07
N ALA A 240 -18.79 1.80 -5.87
CA ALA A 240 -19.50 2.87 -6.55
C ALA A 240 -20.46 2.32 -7.62
N GLN A 241 -20.06 1.31 -8.39
CA GLN A 241 -20.93 0.64 -9.35
C GLN A 241 -22.20 0.06 -8.69
N ASP A 242 -22.03 -0.66 -7.58
CA ASP A 242 -23.13 -1.31 -6.86
C ASP A 242 -24.10 -0.30 -6.22
N ARG A 243 -23.59 0.85 -5.78
CA ARG A 243 -24.42 1.91 -5.20
C ARG A 243 -25.09 2.75 -6.27
N LEU A 244 -24.36 3.14 -7.31
CA LEU A 244 -24.87 4.00 -8.39
C LEU A 244 -25.92 3.30 -9.25
N THR A 245 -25.80 2.00 -9.51
CA THR A 245 -26.83 1.24 -10.24
C THR A 245 -28.17 1.15 -9.50
N LYS A 246 -28.16 1.25 -8.17
CA LYS A 246 -29.39 1.30 -7.37
C LYS A 246 -30.09 2.65 -7.48
N ILE A 247 -29.32 3.74 -7.63
CA ILE A 247 -29.84 5.12 -7.74
C ILE A 247 -30.22 5.42 -9.19
N LEU A 248 -29.40 4.98 -10.15
CA LEU A 248 -29.51 5.22 -11.58
C LEU A 248 -29.46 3.89 -12.35
N PRO A 249 -30.57 3.14 -12.41
CA PRO A 249 -30.60 1.78 -13.00
C PRO A 249 -30.30 1.75 -14.50
N ASN A 250 -30.42 2.88 -15.20
CA ASN A 250 -30.15 2.98 -16.65
C ASN A 250 -28.70 3.40 -16.96
N LEU A 251 -27.84 3.59 -15.94
CA LEU A 251 -26.46 4.02 -16.15
C LEU A 251 -25.58 2.83 -16.56
N SER A 252 -24.86 2.97 -17.68
CA SER A 252 -23.93 1.93 -18.13
C SER A 252 -22.71 1.85 -17.20
N LYS A 253 -22.10 0.65 -17.09
CA LYS A 253 -20.90 0.43 -16.28
C LYS A 253 -19.74 1.33 -16.73
N ASP A 254 -19.58 1.51 -18.04
CA ASP A 254 -18.52 2.36 -18.61
C ASP A 254 -18.72 3.84 -18.24
N ALA A 255 -19.96 4.29 -18.15
CA ALA A 255 -20.28 5.65 -17.73
C ALA A 255 -19.93 5.89 -16.25
N VAL A 256 -20.20 4.90 -15.37
CA VAL A 256 -19.80 4.94 -13.96
C VAL A 256 -18.28 5.00 -13.83
N GLN A 257 -17.55 4.14 -14.55
CA GLN A 257 -16.08 4.14 -14.52
C GLN A 257 -15.50 5.49 -15.00
N GLY A 258 -16.02 6.02 -16.11
CA GLY A 258 -15.60 7.33 -16.62
C GLY A 258 -15.91 8.48 -15.64
N ALA A 259 -17.01 8.40 -14.89
CA ALA A 259 -17.35 9.38 -13.87
C ALA A 259 -16.38 9.32 -12.66
N ILE A 260 -16.07 8.12 -12.16
CA ILE A 260 -15.15 7.92 -11.02
C ILE A 260 -13.72 8.32 -11.39
N ALA A 261 -13.30 8.05 -12.63
CA ALA A 261 -11.99 8.44 -13.15
C ALA A 261 -11.84 9.95 -13.38
N GLY A 262 -12.89 10.76 -13.12
CA GLY A 262 -12.89 12.21 -13.33
C GLY A 262 -12.98 12.63 -14.81
N VAL A 263 -13.21 11.67 -15.72
CA VAL A 263 -13.31 11.92 -17.18
C VAL A 263 -14.70 12.42 -17.57
N ASN A 264 -15.74 12.03 -16.82
CA ASN A 264 -17.15 12.33 -17.13
C ASN A 264 -17.93 12.93 -15.94
N SER A 265 -17.38 13.95 -15.24
CA SER A 265 -18.12 14.67 -14.19
C SER A 265 -19.46 15.26 -14.69
N MET A 266 -19.55 15.55 -15.99
CA MET A 266 -20.74 16.05 -16.68
C MET A 266 -21.94 15.10 -16.73
N ILE A 267 -21.79 13.81 -16.38
CA ILE A 267 -22.91 12.86 -16.33
C ILE A 267 -23.96 13.28 -15.29
N PHE A 268 -23.52 13.99 -14.25
CA PHE A 268 -24.38 14.36 -13.13
C PHE A 268 -25.06 15.72 -13.31
N ASP A 269 -24.63 16.54 -14.27
CA ASP A 269 -25.15 17.91 -14.49
C ASP A 269 -26.63 17.94 -14.91
N GLY A 270 -27.14 16.86 -15.50
CA GLY A 270 -28.54 16.71 -15.90
C GLY A 270 -29.48 16.14 -14.82
N LEU A 271 -28.97 15.80 -13.64
CA LEU A 271 -29.75 15.20 -12.56
C LEU A 271 -30.36 16.27 -11.64
N SER A 272 -31.50 15.97 -11.03
CA SER A 272 -32.05 16.76 -9.93
C SER A 272 -31.05 16.84 -8.76
N ALA A 273 -31.02 17.96 -8.04
CA ALA A 273 -30.10 18.17 -6.90
C ALA A 273 -30.13 17.04 -5.86
N GLU A 274 -31.31 16.44 -5.62
CA GLU A 274 -31.47 15.30 -4.70
C GLU A 274 -30.69 14.06 -5.17
N LYS A 275 -30.84 13.68 -6.44
CA LYS A 275 -30.08 12.58 -7.06
C LYS A 275 -28.58 12.86 -7.16
N GLN A 276 -28.18 14.11 -7.42
CA GLN A 276 -26.76 14.48 -7.40
C GLN A 276 -26.14 14.23 -6.02
N ARG A 277 -26.87 14.57 -4.95
CA ARG A 277 -26.44 14.31 -3.57
C ARG A 277 -26.35 12.81 -3.27
N GLU A 278 -27.35 12.02 -3.65
CA GLU A 278 -27.31 10.55 -3.45
C GLU A 278 -26.13 9.89 -4.18
N VAL A 279 -25.83 10.34 -5.40
CA VAL A 279 -24.67 9.89 -6.18
C VAL A 279 -23.36 10.26 -5.46
N LEU A 280 -23.26 11.50 -4.97
CA LEU A 280 -22.07 11.96 -4.25
C LEU A 280 -21.86 11.16 -2.96
N ASP A 281 -22.92 10.97 -2.17
CA ASP A 281 -22.89 10.17 -0.94
C ASP A 281 -22.47 8.72 -1.23
N ALA A 282 -22.95 8.13 -2.33
CA ALA A 282 -22.56 6.81 -2.78
C ALA A 282 -21.06 6.72 -3.13
N ILE A 283 -20.51 7.71 -3.83
CA ILE A 283 -19.08 7.76 -4.19
C ILE A 283 -18.23 7.96 -2.93
N VAL A 284 -18.60 8.92 -2.07
CA VAL A 284 -17.90 9.19 -0.81
C VAL A 284 -17.91 7.97 0.09
N LYS A 285 -19.01 7.23 0.14
CA LYS A 285 -19.07 5.99 0.92
C LYS A 285 -18.13 4.92 0.36
N SER A 286 -18.07 4.76 -0.95
CA SER A 286 -17.12 3.84 -1.59
C SER A 286 -15.66 4.24 -1.37
N ILE A 287 -15.34 5.55 -1.35
CA ILE A 287 -14.02 6.05 -0.95
C ILE A 287 -13.72 5.67 0.50
N SER A 288 -14.69 5.86 1.41
CA SER A 288 -14.55 5.52 2.82
C SER A 288 -14.32 4.02 3.03
N ASP A 289 -15.01 3.18 2.26
CA ASP A 289 -14.85 1.71 2.30
C ASP A 289 -13.40 1.28 1.94
N THR A 290 -12.69 2.04 1.11
CA THR A 290 -11.27 1.75 0.77
C THR A 290 -10.33 1.80 1.97
N TYR A 291 -10.63 2.62 2.99
CA TYR A 291 -9.80 2.73 4.20
C TYR A 291 -9.85 1.46 5.06
N GLY A 292 -10.74 0.51 4.76
CA GLY A 292 -10.64 -0.86 5.29
C GLY A 292 -9.28 -1.50 5.01
N THR A 293 -8.65 -1.18 3.88
CA THR A 293 -7.28 -1.64 3.56
C THR A 293 -6.23 -1.04 4.49
N THR A 294 -6.38 0.24 4.86
CA THR A 294 -5.52 0.92 5.84
C THR A 294 -5.68 0.32 7.23
N ILE A 295 -6.91 -0.03 7.64
CA ILE A 295 -7.19 -0.71 8.91
C ILE A 295 -6.50 -2.07 8.93
N ALA A 296 -6.67 -2.88 7.88
CA ALA A 296 -6.06 -4.19 7.77
C ALA A 296 -4.51 -4.10 7.81
N ALA A 297 -3.93 -3.14 7.09
CA ALA A 297 -2.49 -2.90 7.09
C ALA A 297 -1.98 -2.43 8.46
N GLY A 298 -2.69 -1.52 9.14
CA GLY A 298 -2.35 -1.09 10.50
C GLY A 298 -2.40 -2.24 11.51
N ALA A 299 -3.45 -3.06 11.46
CA ALA A 299 -3.58 -4.25 12.29
C ALA A 299 -2.46 -5.27 12.03
N LEU A 300 -2.11 -5.48 10.76
CA LEU A 300 -0.99 -6.34 10.38
C LEU A 300 0.32 -5.85 11.00
N VAL A 301 0.62 -4.55 10.91
CA VAL A 301 1.83 -3.96 11.50
C VAL A 301 1.86 -4.13 13.02
N ILE A 302 0.72 -3.94 13.71
CA ILE A 302 0.62 -4.17 15.15
C ILE A 302 0.97 -5.62 15.50
N VAL A 303 0.34 -6.59 14.82
CA VAL A 303 0.61 -8.01 15.04
C VAL A 303 2.07 -8.34 14.76
N MET A 304 2.60 -7.87 13.63
CA MET A 304 3.99 -8.07 13.22
C MET A 304 4.99 -7.46 14.21
N SER A 305 4.68 -6.28 14.77
CA SER A 305 5.54 -5.60 15.75
C SER A 305 5.71 -6.40 17.05
N VAL A 306 4.73 -7.22 17.45
CA VAL A 306 4.82 -8.08 18.64
C VAL A 306 5.89 -9.16 18.47
N PHE A 307 6.12 -9.62 17.23
CA PHE A 307 7.09 -10.66 16.92
C PHE A 307 8.50 -10.14 16.63
N MET A 308 8.67 -8.81 16.52
CA MET A 308 9.96 -8.15 16.32
C MET A 308 10.87 -8.31 17.53
N SER A 309 12.17 -8.42 17.26
CA SER A 309 13.18 -8.45 18.31
C SER A 309 13.19 -7.15 19.13
N ARG A 310 13.37 -7.29 20.45
CA ARG A 310 13.57 -6.16 21.38
C ARG A 310 15.04 -5.79 21.54
N GLN A 311 15.91 -6.30 20.67
CA GLN A 311 17.34 -6.04 20.72
C GLN A 311 17.64 -4.60 20.29
N LYS A 312 18.62 -3.99 20.95
CA LYS A 312 19.13 -2.67 20.61
C LYS A 312 20.02 -2.79 19.36
N LEU A 313 19.59 -2.16 18.28
CA LEU A 313 20.41 -1.94 17.10
C LEU A 313 21.40 -0.79 17.36
N PHE A 314 22.47 -0.72 16.57
CA PHE A 314 23.42 0.40 16.51
C PHE A 314 24.37 0.62 17.71
N LEU A 315 24.18 -0.03 18.86
CA LEU A 315 25.06 0.16 20.03
C LEU A 315 26.41 -0.57 19.97
N GLN A 316 26.60 -1.55 19.07
CA GLN A 316 27.90 -2.21 18.89
C GLN A 316 28.88 -1.40 18.03
N ALA A 317 28.42 -0.43 17.23
CA ALA A 317 29.30 0.38 16.38
C ALA A 317 30.08 1.45 17.16
N GLY A 318 29.63 1.83 18.37
CA GLY A 318 30.28 2.82 19.22
C GLY A 318 31.30 2.27 20.22
N GLN A 319 31.46 0.94 20.32
CA GLN A 319 32.44 0.30 21.22
C GLN A 319 33.69 -0.24 20.49
N ALA A 320 33.79 0.00 19.18
CA ALA A 320 34.94 -0.38 18.35
C ALA A 320 35.78 0.84 17.90
N GLY A 321 35.56 2.00 18.52
CA GLY A 321 36.35 3.23 18.33
C GLY A 321 37.36 3.44 19.44
#